data_AF-A0A3R7V405-F1
#
_entry.id   AF-A0A3R7V405-F1
#
_cell.length_a   1.000
_cell.length_b   1.000
_cell.length_c   1.000
_cell.angle_alpha   90.00
_cell.angle_beta   90.00
_cell.angle_gamma   90.00
#
_symmetry.space_group_name_H-M   'P 1'
#
loop_
_entity.id
_entity.type
_entity.pdbx_description
1 polymer ?
#
loop_
_entity_poly.entity_id
_entity_poly.type
_entity_poly.pdbx_seq_one_letter_code
_entity_poly.pdbx_strand_id
1 'polypeptide(L)'
;MKHIIILISLLTILNPSSYSSEFEKAKDTIELRQGVMQGIWARIKRLAPFIEVDNNLEYNEQLAKQDAEDIKLLLEKSLTLWPNSTNLSTKNLTNATPAIWAVEEYFNKLYKDALISAENLEIALNKSDWDKVDIEMCNLGNACGTCHASFRRLLTSQLANEASAWSGKYINKCN
;
A
#
# COMPACT_ATOMS: atom_id res chain seq x y z
N MET A 1 -15.83 -5.41 -74.81
CA MET A 1 -14.58 -5.45 -74.02
C MET A 1 -14.87 -4.78 -72.67
N LYS A 2 -14.70 -5.54 -71.58
CA LYS A 2 -15.02 -5.13 -70.20
C LYS A 2 -13.87 -4.29 -69.65
N HIS A 3 -14.15 -3.05 -69.22
CA HIS A 3 -13.22 -2.27 -68.40
C HIS A 3 -13.81 -2.15 -67.00
N ILE A 4 -13.37 -3.03 -66.10
CA ILE A 4 -13.61 -2.92 -64.66
C ILE A 4 -12.49 -2.03 -64.12
N ILE A 5 -12.84 -0.82 -63.70
CA ILE A 5 -11.92 0.07 -62.97
C ILE A 5 -12.01 -0.32 -61.50
N ILE A 6 -10.96 -0.98 -60.99
CA ILE A 6 -10.83 -1.32 -59.57
C ILE A 6 -10.25 -0.08 -58.86
N LEU A 7 -11.10 0.63 -58.11
CA LEU A 7 -10.66 1.68 -57.20
C LEU A 7 -10.09 1.02 -55.94
N ILE A 8 -8.77 1.03 -55.79
CA ILE A 8 -8.09 0.59 -54.57
C ILE A 8 -8.22 1.73 -53.55
N SER A 9 -9.17 1.60 -52.62
CA SER A 9 -9.29 2.46 -51.45
C SER A 9 -8.12 2.19 -50.51
N LEU A 10 -7.20 3.15 -50.40
CA LEU A 10 -6.07 3.13 -49.48
C LEU A 10 -6.60 3.45 -48.07
N LEU A 11 -7.05 2.44 -47.33
CA LEU A 11 -7.32 2.57 -45.89
C LEU A 11 -5.99 2.80 -45.17
N THR A 12 -5.73 4.05 -44.82
CA THR A 12 -4.72 4.40 -43.82
C THR A 12 -5.21 3.92 -42.47
N ILE A 13 -4.63 2.82 -41.97
CA ILE A 13 -4.82 2.36 -40.60
C ILE A 13 -4.15 3.41 -39.69
N LEU A 14 -4.93 4.37 -39.21
CA LEU A 14 -4.53 5.22 -38.09
C LEU A 14 -4.48 4.32 -36.86
N ASN A 15 -3.28 3.82 -36.52
CA ASN A 15 -3.05 3.27 -35.19
C ASN A 15 -3.17 4.44 -34.20
N PRO A 16 -4.16 4.48 -33.29
CA PRO A 16 -4.12 5.42 -32.20
C PRO A 16 -2.96 4.98 -31.29
N SER A 17 -1.82 5.65 -31.40
CA SER A 17 -0.83 5.60 -30.33
C SER A 17 -1.52 6.20 -29.10
N SER A 18 -1.92 5.33 -28.17
CA SER A 18 -2.49 5.71 -26.88
C SER A 18 -1.42 6.43 -26.05
N TYR A 19 -1.13 7.67 -26.38
CA TYR A 19 -0.24 8.54 -25.62
C TYR A 19 -1.03 9.03 -24.40
N SER A 20 -1.06 8.20 -23.35
CA SER A 20 -1.59 8.63 -22.05
C SER A 20 -0.73 9.80 -21.56
N SER A 21 -1.40 10.91 -21.21
CA SER A 21 -0.71 12.11 -20.73
C SER A 21 0.06 11.82 -19.44
N GLU A 22 1.10 12.59 -19.15
CA GLU A 22 1.84 12.45 -17.88
C GLU A 22 0.92 12.61 -16.66
N PHE A 23 -0.14 13.41 -16.78
CA PHE A 23 -1.13 13.59 -15.74
C PHE A 23 -1.97 12.33 -15.50
N GLU A 24 -2.43 11.65 -16.56
CA GLU A 24 -3.15 10.38 -16.43
C GLU A 24 -2.25 9.30 -15.83
N LYS A 25 -0.99 9.20 -16.27
CA LYS A 25 -0.03 8.27 -15.66
C LYS A 25 0.20 8.55 -14.17
N ALA A 26 0.25 9.82 -13.78
CA ALA A 26 0.38 10.21 -12.38
C ALA A 26 -0.86 9.81 -11.57
N LYS A 27 -2.06 10.00 -12.14
CA LYS A 27 -3.33 9.56 -11.54
C LYS A 27 -3.36 8.04 -11.37
N ASP A 28 -3.02 7.27 -12.41
CA ASP A 28 -2.94 5.80 -12.35
C ASP A 28 -1.96 5.34 -11.27
N THR A 29 -0.81 6.01 -11.13
CA THR A 29 0.19 5.71 -10.09
C THR A 29 -0.36 5.99 -8.68
N ILE A 30 -1.12 7.09 -8.51
CA ILE A 30 -1.78 7.43 -7.25
C ILE A 30 -2.85 6.38 -6.88
N GLU A 31 -3.69 6.00 -7.84
CA GLU A 31 -4.73 4.99 -7.65
C GLU A 31 -4.08 3.63 -7.30
N LEU A 32 -3.01 3.26 -8.00
CA LEU A 32 -2.26 2.03 -7.72
C LEU A 32 -1.72 2.00 -6.29
N ARG A 33 -1.02 3.04 -5.83
CA ARG A 33 -0.50 3.04 -4.44
C ARG A 33 -1.60 3.07 -3.39
N GLN A 34 -2.74 3.72 -3.67
CA GLN A 34 -3.91 3.69 -2.78
C GLN A 34 -4.49 2.27 -2.69
N GLY A 35 -4.63 1.59 -3.82
CA GLY A 35 -5.06 0.19 -3.88
C GLY A 35 -4.10 -0.75 -3.14
N VAL A 36 -2.78 -0.54 -3.30
CA VAL A 36 -1.76 -1.28 -2.54
C VAL A 36 -1.94 -1.07 -1.03
N MET A 37 -2.05 0.19 -0.56
CA MET A 37 -2.24 0.49 0.86
C MET A 37 -3.53 -0.10 1.43
N GLN A 38 -4.62 -0.09 0.65
CA GLN A 38 -5.87 -0.77 1.03
C GLN A 38 -5.69 -2.29 1.09
N GLY A 39 -4.93 -2.87 0.16
CA GLY A 39 -4.59 -4.29 0.14
C GLY A 39 -3.78 -4.70 1.37
N ILE A 40 -2.79 -3.91 1.77
CA ILE A 40 -2.02 -4.08 3.01
C ILE A 40 -2.97 -4.02 4.21
N TRP A 41 -3.82 -2.98 4.28
CA TRP A 41 -4.77 -2.81 5.38
C TRP A 41 -5.73 -4.01 5.54
N ALA A 42 -6.21 -4.56 4.44
CA ALA A 42 -7.09 -5.74 4.47
C ALA A 42 -6.41 -6.96 5.12
N ARG A 43 -5.10 -7.16 4.89
CA ARG A 43 -4.30 -8.24 5.48
C ARG A 43 -4.01 -7.99 6.95
N ILE A 44 -3.63 -6.77 7.32
CA ILE A 44 -3.45 -6.39 8.72
C ILE A 44 -4.72 -6.66 9.54
N LYS A 45 -5.90 -6.31 9.01
CA LYS A 45 -7.19 -6.63 9.67
C LYS A 45 -7.44 -8.12 9.84
N ARG A 46 -7.00 -8.95 8.90
CA ARG A 46 -7.11 -10.42 9.04
C ARG A 46 -6.13 -10.94 10.07
N LEU A 47 -4.97 -10.31 10.21
CA LEU A 47 -3.97 -10.66 11.23
C LEU A 47 -4.36 -10.20 12.65
N ALA A 48 -5.16 -9.14 12.81
CA ALA A 48 -5.50 -8.57 14.11
C ALA A 48 -6.20 -9.55 15.10
N PRO A 49 -7.19 -10.37 14.70
CA PRO A 49 -7.81 -11.36 15.58
C PRO A 49 -6.86 -12.44 16.09
N PHE A 50 -5.71 -12.67 15.45
CA PHE A 50 -4.71 -13.63 15.91
C PHE A 50 -3.92 -13.12 17.14
N ILE A 51 -4.01 -11.82 17.43
CA ILE A 51 -3.36 -11.13 18.56
C ILE A 51 -4.41 -10.78 19.63
N GLU A 52 -5.63 -10.48 19.18
CA GLU A 52 -6.76 -10.18 20.05
C GLU A 52 -7.43 -11.47 20.54
N VAL A 53 -6.91 -12.04 21.63
CA VAL A 53 -7.49 -13.05 22.56
C VAL A 53 -8.88 -13.59 22.19
N ASP A 54 -9.00 -14.31 21.07
CA ASP A 54 -10.09 -15.23 20.80
C ASP A 54 -9.49 -16.60 20.53
N ASN A 55 -9.34 -17.36 21.62
CA ASN A 55 -8.84 -18.73 21.60
C ASN A 55 -9.73 -19.70 20.79
N ASN A 56 -10.85 -19.22 20.21
CA ASN A 56 -11.79 -20.00 19.41
C ASN A 56 -11.70 -19.75 17.90
N LEU A 57 -10.84 -18.84 17.42
CA LEU A 57 -10.58 -18.75 15.98
C LEU A 57 -9.72 -19.95 15.59
N GLU A 58 -10.31 -20.85 14.80
CA GLU A 58 -9.59 -21.96 14.19
C GLU A 58 -8.36 -21.39 13.47
N TYR A 59 -7.18 -21.62 14.05
CA TYR A 59 -5.95 -20.96 13.67
C TYR A 59 -5.55 -21.35 12.25
N ASN A 60 -5.91 -20.50 11.27
CA ASN A 60 -5.48 -20.67 9.88
C ASN A 60 -4.07 -20.12 9.71
N GLU A 61 -3.10 -20.86 10.27
CA GLU A 61 -1.66 -20.59 10.18
C GLU A 61 -1.20 -20.23 8.77
N GLN A 62 -1.71 -20.99 7.80
CA GLN A 62 -1.31 -20.83 6.41
C GLN A 62 -1.76 -19.47 5.87
N LEU A 63 -2.99 -19.04 6.20
CA LEU A 63 -3.49 -17.73 5.80
C LEU A 63 -2.72 -16.60 6.49
N ALA A 64 -2.38 -16.74 7.77
CA ALA A 64 -1.59 -15.72 8.48
C ALA A 64 -0.19 -15.55 7.86
N LYS A 65 0.49 -16.66 7.54
CA LYS A 65 1.78 -16.65 6.84
C LYS A 65 1.67 -15.97 5.47
N GLN A 66 0.65 -16.32 4.68
CA GLN A 66 0.41 -15.69 3.39
C GLN A 66 0.14 -14.19 3.50
N ASP A 67 -0.64 -13.77 4.51
CA ASP A 67 -0.97 -12.37 4.71
C ASP A 67 0.27 -11.54 5.06
N ALA A 68 1.19 -12.08 5.86
CA ALA A 68 2.45 -11.41 6.18
C ALA A 68 3.39 -11.33 4.97
N GLU A 69 3.53 -12.41 4.20
CA GLU A 69 4.28 -12.41 2.93
C GLU A 69 3.74 -11.35 1.97
N ASP A 70 2.41 -11.31 1.80
CA ASP A 70 1.76 -10.36 0.93
C ASP A 70 1.96 -8.91 1.40
N ILE A 71 1.91 -8.63 2.71
CA ILE A 71 2.16 -7.29 3.25
C ILE A 71 3.57 -6.83 2.87
N LYS A 72 4.58 -7.67 3.08
CA LYS A 72 5.96 -7.37 2.70
C LYS A 72 6.06 -7.11 1.19
N LEU A 73 5.54 -8.02 0.38
CA LEU A 73 5.58 -7.92 -1.08
C LEU A 73 4.90 -6.65 -1.60
N LEU A 74 3.75 -6.29 -1.03
CA LEU A 74 3.03 -5.06 -1.37
C LEU A 74 3.86 -3.82 -1.02
N LEU A 75 4.48 -3.78 0.16
CA LEU A 75 5.36 -2.68 0.57
C LEU A 75 6.59 -2.56 -0.35
N GLU A 76 7.24 -3.66 -0.70
CA GLU A 76 8.37 -3.68 -1.65
C GLU A 76 7.95 -3.10 -3.01
N LYS A 77 6.83 -3.57 -3.55
CA LYS A 77 6.35 -3.15 -4.87
C LYS A 77 5.87 -1.70 -4.91
N SER A 78 5.38 -1.15 -3.81
CA SER A 78 4.93 0.25 -3.79
C SER A 78 6.01 1.27 -3.45
N LEU A 79 7.25 0.85 -3.15
CA LEU A 79 8.35 1.78 -2.81
C LEU A 79 8.65 2.77 -3.95
N THR A 80 8.41 2.39 -5.20
CA THR A 80 8.68 3.23 -6.39
C THR A 80 7.48 4.06 -6.85
N LEU A 81 6.32 3.97 -6.18
CA LEU A 81 5.08 4.66 -6.57
C LEU A 81 4.99 6.11 -6.06
N TRP A 82 6.14 6.73 -5.79
CA TRP A 82 6.24 8.10 -5.27
C TRP A 82 6.99 9.08 -6.18
N PRO A 83 6.90 8.99 -7.53
CA PRO A 83 7.60 9.94 -8.39
C PRO A 83 7.05 11.36 -8.19
N ASN A 84 7.86 12.39 -8.43
CA ASN A 84 7.48 13.80 -8.24
C ASN A 84 6.22 14.20 -9.04
N SER A 85 5.95 13.54 -10.18
CA SER A 85 4.72 13.73 -10.97
C SER A 85 3.43 13.44 -10.19
N THR A 86 3.51 12.67 -9.10
CA THR A 86 2.36 12.33 -8.24
C THR A 86 2.16 13.29 -7.07
N ASN A 87 2.93 14.38 -6.99
CA ASN A 87 2.72 15.48 -6.05
C ASN A 87 1.51 16.34 -6.45
N LEU A 88 0.32 15.75 -6.37
CA LEU A 88 -0.95 16.32 -6.83
C LEU A 88 -1.93 16.57 -5.67
N SER A 89 -1.39 16.79 -4.47
CA SER A 89 -2.17 17.04 -3.25
C SER A 89 -3.07 18.29 -3.36
N THR A 90 -2.58 19.34 -4.02
CA THR A 90 -3.32 20.60 -4.27
C THR A 90 -4.52 20.41 -5.18
N LYS A 91 -4.55 19.32 -5.97
CA LYS A 91 -5.69 18.93 -6.81
C LYS A 91 -6.70 18.01 -6.10
N ASN A 92 -6.51 17.75 -4.80
CA ASN A 92 -7.31 16.81 -4.00
C ASN A 92 -7.37 15.38 -4.57
N LEU A 93 -6.38 14.97 -5.36
CA LEU A 93 -6.31 13.61 -5.93
C LEU A 93 -5.64 12.60 -4.99
N THR A 94 -4.97 13.08 -3.95
CA THR A 94 -4.24 12.22 -3.00
C THR A 94 -4.23 12.85 -1.60
N ASN A 95 -4.20 12.00 -0.57
CA ASN A 95 -3.97 12.44 0.81
C ASN A 95 -2.48 12.51 1.18
N ALA A 96 -1.59 12.10 0.27
CA ALA A 96 -0.16 12.35 0.40
C ALA A 96 0.10 13.86 0.46
N THR A 97 0.83 14.33 1.47
CA THR A 97 1.18 15.75 1.61
C THR A 97 2.42 16.07 0.77
N PRO A 98 2.62 17.35 0.36
CA PRO A 98 3.83 17.77 -0.35
C PRO A 98 5.14 17.44 0.38
N ALA A 99 5.10 17.25 1.70
CA ALA A 99 6.26 16.96 2.53
C ALA A 99 7.00 15.69 2.11
N ILE A 100 6.31 14.70 1.53
CA ILE A 100 6.95 13.46 1.02
C ILE A 100 8.08 13.79 0.06
N TRP A 101 7.85 14.72 -0.87
CA TRP A 101 8.84 15.11 -1.88
C TRP A 101 9.81 16.20 -1.38
N ALA A 102 9.45 16.94 -0.34
CA ALA A 102 10.32 17.95 0.26
C ALA A 102 11.39 17.34 1.19
N VAL A 103 11.08 16.23 1.85
CA VAL A 103 11.97 15.49 2.76
C VAL A 103 12.02 14.00 2.40
N GLU A 104 12.30 13.71 1.13
CA GLU A 104 12.24 12.37 0.55
C GLU A 104 13.08 11.33 1.31
N GLU A 105 14.27 11.71 1.79
CA GLU A 105 15.11 10.82 2.59
C GLU A 105 14.40 10.37 3.88
N TYR A 106 13.74 11.29 4.58
CA TYR A 106 13.01 10.97 5.81
C TYR A 106 11.76 10.13 5.52
N PHE A 107 11.04 10.43 4.43
CA PHE A 107 9.95 9.57 3.96
C PHE A 107 10.43 8.15 3.67
N ASN A 108 11.50 8.01 2.90
CA ASN A 108 12.09 6.72 2.55
C ASN A 108 12.58 5.97 3.78
N LYS A 109 13.10 6.67 4.80
CA LYS A 109 13.47 6.06 6.08
C LYS A 109 12.23 5.47 6.78
N LEU A 110 11.18 6.25 6.99
CA LEU A 110 9.96 5.76 7.67
C LEU A 110 9.27 4.65 6.89
N TYR A 111 9.29 4.72 5.55
CA TYR A 111 8.77 3.65 4.70
C TYR A 111 9.57 2.35 4.86
N LYS A 112 10.90 2.44 4.90
CA LYS A 112 11.78 1.28 5.14
C LYS A 112 11.59 0.69 6.53
N ASP A 113 11.34 1.51 7.55
CA ASP A 113 11.02 1.01 8.89
C ASP A 113 9.77 0.11 8.84
N ALA A 114 8.74 0.47 8.05
CA ALA A 114 7.55 -0.39 7.86
C ALA A 114 7.85 -1.68 7.09
N LEU A 115 8.74 -1.62 6.08
CA LEU A 115 9.17 -2.81 5.34
C LEU A 115 9.93 -3.80 6.25
N ILE A 116 10.84 -3.30 7.08
CA ILE A 116 11.60 -4.11 8.04
C ILE A 116 10.66 -4.79 9.04
N SER A 117 9.70 -4.04 9.59
CA SER A 117 8.71 -4.63 10.51
C SER A 117 7.85 -5.70 9.83
N ALA A 118 7.49 -5.52 8.55
CA ALA A 118 6.76 -6.53 7.79
C ALA A 118 7.59 -7.80 7.55
N GLU A 119 8.88 -7.66 7.25
CA GLU A 119 9.82 -8.78 7.13
C GLU A 119 9.97 -9.54 8.45
N ASN A 120 10.13 -8.84 9.57
CA ASN A 120 10.23 -9.48 10.88
C ASN A 120 8.94 -10.23 11.26
N LEU A 121 7.78 -9.66 10.95
CA LEU A 121 6.49 -10.30 11.15
C LEU A 121 6.36 -11.60 10.36
N GLU A 122 6.72 -11.59 9.08
CA GLU A 122 6.76 -12.79 8.24
C GLU A 122 7.70 -13.86 8.86
N ILE A 123 8.88 -13.46 9.31
CA ILE A 123 9.85 -14.35 9.96
C ILE A 123 9.25 -14.96 11.25
N ALA A 124 8.58 -14.16 12.08
CA ALA A 124 7.98 -14.61 13.33
C ALA A 124 6.86 -15.64 13.05
N LEU A 125 5.96 -15.36 12.10
CA LEU A 125 4.89 -16.27 11.70
C LEU A 125 5.43 -17.56 11.09
N ASN A 126 6.47 -17.49 10.25
CA ASN A 126 7.09 -18.68 9.65
C ASN A 126 7.76 -19.60 10.68
N LYS A 127 8.20 -19.04 11.81
CA LYS A 127 8.76 -19.79 12.95
C LYS A 127 7.71 -20.17 14.00
N SER A 128 6.46 -19.77 13.80
CA SER A 128 5.37 -19.93 14.77
C SER A 128 5.74 -19.35 16.16
N ASP A 129 6.51 -18.26 16.16
CA ASP A 129 7.03 -17.58 17.36
C ASP A 129 6.03 -16.52 17.84
N TRP A 130 4.98 -16.96 18.54
CA TRP A 130 3.81 -16.15 18.90
C TRP A 130 4.12 -14.90 19.73
N ASP A 131 5.03 -15.02 20.69
CA ASP A 131 5.49 -13.88 21.47
C ASP A 131 6.12 -12.82 20.55
N LYS A 132 6.84 -13.23 19.49
CA LYS A 132 7.36 -12.31 18.49
C LYS A 132 6.31 -11.80 17.52
N VAL A 133 5.31 -12.61 17.15
CA VAL A 133 4.22 -12.15 16.26
C VAL A 133 3.53 -10.92 16.85
N ASP A 134 3.22 -10.96 18.16
CA ASP A 134 2.60 -9.82 18.86
C ASP A 134 3.50 -8.57 18.84
N ILE A 135 4.80 -8.75 19.10
CA ILE A 135 5.79 -7.66 19.08
C ILE A 135 5.92 -7.07 17.68
N GLU A 136 6.07 -7.90 16.64
CA GLU A 136 6.30 -7.44 15.28
C GLU A 136 5.05 -6.84 14.64
N MET A 137 3.87 -7.32 15.01
CA MET A 137 2.64 -6.59 14.72
C MET A 137 2.71 -5.21 15.37
N CYS A 138 3.10 -5.10 16.65
CA CYS A 138 3.30 -3.79 17.31
C CYS A 138 4.41 -2.91 16.67
N ASN A 139 5.39 -3.49 16.00
CA ASN A 139 6.40 -2.71 15.30
C ASN A 139 5.88 -2.23 13.94
N LEU A 140 5.11 -3.07 13.24
CA LEU A 140 4.52 -2.74 11.94
C LEU A 140 3.53 -1.58 12.03
N GLY A 141 2.54 -1.65 12.93
CA GLY A 141 1.57 -0.58 13.03
C GLY A 141 2.17 0.74 13.54
N ASN A 142 3.24 0.71 14.35
CA ASN A 142 3.95 1.91 14.80
C ASN A 142 4.65 2.59 13.63
N ALA A 143 5.29 1.79 12.77
CA ALA A 143 5.90 2.30 11.54
C ALA A 143 4.86 2.90 10.59
N CYS A 144 3.73 2.20 10.37
CA CYS A 144 2.60 2.72 9.59
C CYS A 144 2.07 4.04 10.16
N GLY A 145 1.80 4.08 11.48
CA GLY A 145 1.26 5.25 12.17
C GLY A 145 2.19 6.45 12.10
N THR A 146 3.50 6.25 12.32
CA THR A 146 4.51 7.32 12.29
C THR A 146 4.65 7.93 10.89
N CYS A 147 4.67 7.08 9.84
CA CYS A 147 4.70 7.53 8.46
C CYS A 147 3.43 8.32 8.10
N HIS A 148 2.25 7.80 8.45
CA HIS A 148 0.98 8.48 8.18
C HIS A 148 0.86 9.81 8.91
N ALA A 149 1.25 9.88 10.19
CA ALA A 149 1.23 11.12 10.96
C ALA A 149 2.11 12.21 10.35
N SER A 150 3.24 11.82 9.76
CA SER A 150 4.19 12.75 9.14
C SER A 150 3.73 13.20 7.74
N PHE A 151 3.06 12.33 6.98
CA PHE A 151 2.95 12.51 5.52
C PHE A 151 1.56 12.37 4.92
N ARG A 152 0.55 11.91 5.68
CA ARG A 152 -0.81 11.72 5.18
C ARG A 152 -1.77 12.69 5.85
N ARG A 153 -2.52 13.43 5.03
CA ARG A 153 -3.65 14.22 5.53
C ARG A 153 -4.71 13.30 6.13
N LEU A 154 -5.04 13.53 7.39
CA LEU A 154 -6.18 12.90 8.06
C LEU A 154 -7.48 13.52 7.55
N LEU A 155 -8.33 12.71 6.91
CA LEU A 155 -9.71 13.12 6.65
C LEU A 155 -10.56 12.81 7.88
N THR A 156 -11.51 13.67 8.22
CA THR A 156 -12.41 13.46 9.37
C THR A 156 -13.19 12.14 9.29
N SER A 157 -13.53 11.69 8.08
CA SER A 157 -14.15 10.38 7.82
C SER A 157 -13.22 9.18 8.09
N GLN A 158 -11.91 9.40 8.13
CA GLN A 158 -10.90 8.38 8.36
C GLN A 158 -10.45 8.31 9.82
N LEU A 159 -10.73 9.34 10.63
CA LEU A 159 -10.37 9.41 12.05
C LEU A 159 -10.90 8.21 12.85
N ALA A 160 -12.16 7.81 12.62
CA ALA A 160 -12.74 6.69 13.37
C ALA A 160 -12.05 5.36 13.07
N ASN A 161 -11.64 5.12 11.82
CA ASN A 161 -11.02 3.87 11.39
C ASN A 161 -9.52 3.84 11.68
N GLU A 162 -8.81 4.96 11.53
CA GLU A 162 -7.37 5.03 11.81
C GLU A 162 -7.08 5.10 13.31
N ALA A 163 -7.96 5.74 14.09
CA ALA A 163 -7.85 5.74 15.54
C ALA A 163 -8.26 4.39 16.15
N SER A 164 -9.30 3.73 15.66
CA SER A 164 -9.75 2.45 16.24
C SER A 164 -8.85 1.28 15.84
N ALA A 165 -8.41 1.25 14.60
CA ALA A 165 -7.82 0.05 14.06
C ALA A 165 -6.35 -0.12 14.39
N TRP A 166 -5.78 0.83 15.15
CA TRP A 166 -4.55 0.65 15.90
C TRP A 166 -4.35 1.74 16.97
N SER A 167 -5.36 1.91 17.85
CA SER A 167 -5.42 2.92 18.94
C SER A 167 -4.29 2.84 19.97
N GLY A 168 -3.29 2.01 19.78
CA GLY A 168 -2.26 1.77 20.78
C GLY A 168 -2.76 1.02 22.02
N LYS A 169 -3.98 0.48 21.97
CA LYS A 169 -4.57 -0.30 23.08
C LYS A 169 -3.82 -1.60 23.39
N TYR A 170 -2.91 -2.01 22.49
CA TYR A 170 -2.05 -3.19 22.61
C TYR A 170 -0.57 -2.85 22.87
N ILE A 171 -0.22 -1.57 23.10
CA ILE A 171 1.17 -1.09 23.32
C ILE A 171 1.63 -1.42 24.74
N ASN A 172 1.82 -2.69 25.05
CA ASN A 172 2.52 -3.10 26.28
C ASN A 172 3.87 -3.77 25.99
N LYS A 173 4.21 -4.10 24.72
CA LYS A 173 5.42 -4.86 24.35
C LYS A 173 6.04 -4.48 22.99
N CYS A 174 6.06 -3.21 22.62
CA CYS A 174 6.71 -2.77 21.38
C CYS A 174 8.18 -2.46 21.72
N ASN A 175 9.13 -3.00 20.95
CA ASN A 175 10.57 -2.89 21.19
C ASN A 175 11.26 -2.18 20.04
#